data_AF-A0A6G9I9B4-F1
#
_entry.id   AF-A0A6G9I9B4-F1
#
_cell.length_a   1.000
_cell.length_b   1.000
_cell.length_c   1.000
_cell.angle_alpha   90.00
_cell.angle_beta   90.00
_cell.angle_gamma   90.00
#
_symmetry.space_group_name_H-M   'P 1'
#
loop_
_entity.id
_entity.type
_entity.pdbx_description
1 polymer ?
#
loop_
_entity_poly.entity_id
_entity_poly.type
_entity_poly.pdbx_seq_one_letter_code
_entity_poly.pdbx_strand_id
1 'polypeptide(L)'
;MAQWQDKSVASEFAHVLPDGCQDLIVCVKPGERPEWFISDLSDSAYIVKSESGQWFMGARLHPGALISSEALLKTMESKSSFDHQDMLENISYFVTYNQNVTEALTSLSQKSSLKQIVTHLGVSERTLQRLMMKYTKRSPQYWQALARIRQSARLVVNSDMTLIDIASESGFSDQAHFNREFKRWFSTSPGQFRQHTILNQFINDSGYN
;
A
#
# COMPACT_ATOMS: atom_id res chain seq x y z
N MET A 1 8.59 -9.45 -3.34
CA MET A 1 9.05 -8.39 -2.41
C MET A 1 9.80 -7.35 -3.20
N ALA A 2 9.46 -6.07 -3.03
CA ALA A 2 10.20 -4.96 -3.63
C ALA A 2 11.00 -4.25 -2.53
N GLN A 3 12.10 -3.60 -2.90
CA GLN A 3 12.94 -2.85 -1.99
C GLN A 3 13.09 -1.43 -2.51
N TRP A 4 13.21 -0.49 -1.59
CA TRP A 4 13.41 0.92 -1.91
C TRP A 4 14.37 1.56 -0.90
N GLN A 5 15.07 2.59 -1.36
CA GLN A 5 15.95 3.41 -0.54
C GLN A 5 15.74 4.86 -0.92
N ASP A 6 15.78 5.73 0.09
CA ASP A 6 15.66 7.18 -0.09
C ASP A 6 16.67 7.88 0.82
N LYS A 7 17.41 8.85 0.28
CA LYS A 7 18.36 9.66 1.01
C LYS A 7 17.96 11.12 0.91
N SER A 8 17.55 11.68 2.03
CA SER A 8 17.15 13.07 2.15
C SER A 8 18.37 13.98 2.09
N VAL A 9 18.56 14.66 0.96
CA VAL A 9 19.68 15.61 0.77
C VAL A 9 19.35 16.99 1.36
N ALA A 10 18.06 17.32 1.44
CA ALA A 10 17.50 18.51 2.08
C ALA A 10 16.23 18.13 2.83
N SER A 11 15.70 18.99 3.71
CA SER A 11 14.41 18.67 4.34
C SER A 11 13.31 18.63 3.28
N GLU A 12 12.78 17.43 3.07
CA GLU A 12 11.85 17.11 1.99
C GLU A 12 10.61 16.39 2.50
N PHE A 13 9.63 16.26 1.62
CA PHE A 13 8.33 15.67 1.88
C PHE A 13 8.15 14.47 0.96
N ALA A 14 8.06 13.27 1.54
CA ALA A 14 7.75 12.05 0.80
C ALA A 14 6.24 11.79 0.84
N HIS A 15 5.64 11.55 -0.32
CA HIS A 15 4.24 11.16 -0.41
C HIS A 15 4.09 9.66 -0.16
N VAL A 16 3.22 9.29 0.77
CA VAL A 16 2.82 7.89 0.97
C VAL A 16 1.39 7.75 0.44
N LEU A 17 1.22 6.86 -0.53
CA LEU A 17 -0.07 6.56 -1.13
C LEU A 17 -0.63 5.25 -0.59
N PRO A 18 -1.96 5.14 -0.41
CA PRO A 18 -2.58 3.87 -0.02
C PRO A 18 -2.42 2.86 -1.16
N ASP A 19 -1.67 1.78 -0.91
CA ASP A 19 -1.50 0.64 -1.83
C ASP A 19 -1.87 -0.70 -1.20
N GLY A 20 -2.14 -0.71 0.11
CA GLY A 20 -2.46 -1.92 0.86
C GLY A 20 -1.24 -2.76 1.24
N CYS A 21 -0.03 -2.24 1.03
CA CYS A 21 1.20 -2.84 1.51
C CYS A 21 1.57 -2.30 2.89
N GLN A 22 2.46 -3.02 3.56
CA GLN A 22 3.23 -2.53 4.69
C GLN A 22 4.70 -2.65 4.34
N ASP A 23 5.54 -1.83 4.95
CA ASP A 23 6.98 -1.83 4.74
C ASP A 23 7.67 -2.02 6.08
N LEU A 24 8.65 -2.92 6.15
CA LEU A 24 9.66 -2.85 7.22
C LEU A 24 10.65 -1.77 6.82
N ILE A 25 10.78 -0.72 7.63
CA ILE A 25 11.58 0.47 7.34
C ILE A 25 12.67 0.61 8.39
N VAL A 26 13.87 0.95 7.93
CA VAL A 26 14.95 1.49 8.75
C VAL A 26 15.14 2.97 8.43
N CYS A 27 15.16 3.79 9.46
CA CYS A 27 15.55 5.20 9.41
C CYS A 27 16.89 5.36 10.11
N VAL A 28 17.85 6.01 9.47
CA VAL A 28 19.16 6.33 10.04
C VAL A 28 19.35 7.83 10.00
N LYS A 29 19.44 8.45 11.19
CA LYS A 29 19.78 9.87 11.32
C LYS A 29 21.28 10.04 11.55
N PRO A 30 21.88 11.18 11.13
CA PRO A 30 23.31 11.42 11.33
C PRO A 30 23.71 11.33 12.80
N GLY A 31 24.62 10.40 13.13
CA GLY A 31 25.14 10.20 14.48
C GLY A 31 24.22 9.44 15.45
N GLU A 32 23.04 9.00 15.00
CA GLU A 32 22.11 8.20 15.79
C GLU A 32 22.15 6.70 15.41
N ARG A 33 21.58 5.85 16.25
CA ARG A 33 21.38 4.43 15.92
C ARG A 33 20.23 4.28 14.92
N PRO A 34 20.23 3.21 14.10
CA PRO A 34 19.10 2.90 13.24
C PRO A 34 17.82 2.69 14.04
N GLU A 35 16.75 3.34 13.60
CA GLU A 35 15.40 3.18 14.13
C GLU A 35 14.59 2.30 13.17
N TRP A 36 14.00 1.22 13.68
CA TRP A 36 13.22 0.27 12.89
C TRP A 36 11.74 0.41 13.21
N PHE A 37 10.91 0.36 12.17
CA PHE A 37 9.47 0.33 12.34
C PHE A 37 8.79 -0.36 11.16
N ILE A 38 7.54 -0.77 11.35
CA ILE A 38 6.70 -1.30 10.28
C ILE A 38 5.64 -0.25 10.00
N SER A 39 5.46 0.13 8.73
CA SER A 39 4.41 1.07 8.35
C SER A 39 3.03 0.45 8.53
N ASP A 40 2.06 1.29 8.90
CA ASP A 40 0.66 0.90 8.96
C ASP A 40 0.04 0.84 7.56
N LEU A 41 -1.05 0.06 7.44
CA LEU A 41 -1.93 0.17 6.29
C LEU A 41 -2.57 1.56 6.27
N SER A 42 -2.25 2.32 5.22
CA SER A 42 -2.71 3.69 5.07
C SER A 42 -4.09 3.73 4.45
N ASP A 43 -5.06 4.35 5.11
CA ASP A 43 -6.43 4.52 4.60
C ASP A 43 -6.59 5.80 3.75
N SER A 44 -5.58 6.67 3.75
CA SER A 44 -5.52 7.90 2.95
C SER A 44 -4.06 8.31 2.72
N ALA A 45 -3.80 9.03 1.63
CA ALA A 45 -2.48 9.55 1.34
C ALA A 45 -2.07 10.62 2.36
N TYR A 46 -0.82 10.56 2.77
CA TYR A 46 -0.21 11.51 3.70
C TYR A 46 1.22 11.79 3.29
N ILE A 47 1.83 12.75 3.97
CA ILE A 47 3.18 13.20 3.71
C ILE A 47 4.03 12.90 4.94
N VAL A 48 5.17 12.25 4.73
CA VAL A 48 6.21 12.10 5.74
C VAL A 48 7.24 13.20 5.54
N LYS A 49 7.52 13.96 6.60
CA LYS A 49 8.61 14.94 6.59
C LYS A 49 9.91 14.22 6.90
N SER A 50 10.92 14.44 6.06
CA SER A 50 12.29 14.02 6.32
C SER A 50 13.17 15.21 6.65
N GLU A 51 14.12 15.00 7.55
CA GLU A 51 15.15 15.99 7.89
C GLU A 51 16.40 15.76 7.02
N SER A 52 17.15 16.84 6.79
CA SER A 52 18.37 16.81 5.99
C SER A 52 19.38 15.79 6.54
N GLY A 53 19.89 14.92 5.67
CA GLY A 53 20.88 13.90 6.04
C GLY A 53 20.28 12.62 6.63
N GLN A 54 18.96 12.55 6.84
CA GLN A 54 18.28 11.29 7.16
C GLN A 54 18.28 10.36 5.94
N TRP A 55 18.44 9.07 6.22
CA TRP A 55 18.38 8.01 5.22
C TRP A 55 17.31 7.00 5.61
N PHE A 56 16.50 6.61 4.64
CA PHE A 56 15.46 5.59 4.77
C PHE A 56 15.75 4.44 3.83
N MET A 57 15.42 3.23 4.29
CA MET A 57 15.33 2.07 3.42
C MET A 57 14.21 1.18 3.89
N GLY A 58 13.47 0.61 2.94
CA GLY A 58 12.35 -0.25 3.22
C GLY A 58 12.33 -1.52 2.38
N ALA A 59 11.78 -2.57 2.96
CA ALA A 59 11.34 -3.76 2.23
C ALA A 59 9.82 -3.83 2.25
N ARG A 60 9.24 -3.83 1.06
CA ARG A 60 7.80 -3.83 0.84
C ARG A 60 7.21 -5.22 0.97
N LEU A 61 6.35 -5.40 1.96
CA LEU A 61 5.60 -6.62 2.22
C LEU A 61 4.29 -6.58 1.43
N HIS A 62 3.92 -7.70 0.84
CA HIS A 62 2.71 -7.77 0.02
C HIS A 62 1.44 -7.67 0.90
N PRO A 63 0.32 -7.18 0.34
CA PRO A 63 -0.94 -7.10 1.06
C PRO A 63 -1.33 -8.42 1.73
N GLY A 64 -1.75 -8.36 2.99
CA GLY A 64 -2.11 -9.53 3.79
C GLY A 64 -0.94 -10.30 4.39
N ALA A 65 0.27 -9.75 4.37
CA ALA A 65 1.40 -10.24 5.16
C ALA A 65 1.01 -10.36 6.64
N LEU A 66 1.27 -11.53 7.23
CA LEU A 66 1.22 -11.73 8.67
C LEU A 66 2.61 -11.53 9.25
N ILE A 67 2.74 -10.52 10.10
CA ILE A 67 4.02 -10.08 10.64
C ILE A 67 4.03 -10.33 12.14
N SER A 68 5.04 -11.05 12.64
CA SER A 68 5.36 -11.09 14.06
C SER A 68 6.09 -9.80 14.48
N SER A 69 5.40 -8.67 14.42
CA SER A 69 5.98 -7.32 14.46
C SER A 69 6.90 -7.09 15.65
N GLU A 70 6.46 -7.41 16.88
CA GLU A 70 7.26 -7.20 18.08
C GLU A 70 8.57 -8.00 18.05
N ALA A 71 8.51 -9.29 17.65
CA ALA A 71 9.67 -10.16 17.59
C ALA A 71 10.64 -9.73 16.46
N LEU A 72 10.09 -9.36 15.30
CA LEU A 72 10.88 -8.85 14.18
C LEU A 72 11.62 -7.57 14.58
N LEU A 73 10.90 -6.56 15.07
CA LEU A 73 11.49 -5.27 15.45
C LEU A 73 12.56 -5.44 16.54
N LYS A 74 12.27 -6.19 17.61
CA LYS A 74 13.23 -6.49 18.66
C LYS A 74 14.51 -7.15 18.13
N THR A 75 14.36 -8.04 17.14
CA THR A 75 15.51 -8.71 16.50
C THR A 75 16.32 -7.72 15.68
N MET A 76 15.66 -6.86 14.88
CA MET A 76 16.32 -5.85 14.06
C MET A 76 17.05 -4.80 14.91
N GLU A 77 16.43 -4.32 16.00
CA GLU A 77 17.02 -3.34 16.93
C GLU A 77 18.23 -3.87 17.69
N SER A 78 18.32 -5.20 17.89
CA SER A 78 19.46 -5.82 18.57
C SER A 78 20.73 -5.89 17.72
N LYS A 79 20.62 -5.69 16.40
CA LYS A 79 21.75 -5.74 15.47
C LYS A 79 22.59 -4.45 15.58
N SER A 80 23.90 -4.61 15.70
CA SER A 80 24.84 -3.49 15.88
C SER A 80 25.05 -2.64 14.62
N SER A 81 24.77 -3.21 13.46
CA SER A 81 24.88 -2.55 12.16
C SER A 81 23.74 -3.00 11.26
N PHE A 82 23.35 -2.12 10.34
CA PHE A 82 22.43 -2.48 9.26
C PHE A 82 23.15 -3.38 8.24
N ASP A 83 22.53 -4.52 7.95
CA ASP A 83 22.89 -5.42 6.85
C ASP A 83 21.64 -5.84 6.08
N HIS A 84 21.76 -5.88 4.75
CA HIS A 84 20.63 -6.07 3.85
C HIS A 84 20.20 -7.55 3.76
N GLN A 85 21.17 -8.45 3.72
CA GLN A 85 20.90 -9.89 3.67
C GLN A 85 20.23 -10.34 4.98
N ASP A 86 20.74 -9.85 6.11
CA ASP A 86 20.13 -10.01 7.42
C ASP A 86 18.67 -9.55 7.45
N MET A 87 18.37 -8.38 6.89
CA MET A 87 16.99 -7.87 6.83
C MET A 87 16.08 -8.83 6.06
N LEU A 88 16.52 -9.32 4.89
CA LEU A 88 15.74 -10.25 4.07
C LEU A 88 15.50 -11.58 4.78
N GLU A 89 16.51 -12.12 5.46
CA GLU A 89 16.40 -13.37 6.22
C GLU A 89 15.41 -13.23 7.39
N ASN A 90 15.48 -12.12 8.12
CA ASN A 90 14.56 -11.85 9.22
C ASN A 90 13.12 -11.64 8.72
N ILE A 91 12.94 -10.95 7.58
CA ILE A 91 11.62 -10.86 6.97
C ILE A 91 11.11 -12.26 6.59
N SER A 92 11.93 -13.08 5.94
CA SER A 92 11.53 -14.44 5.57
C SER A 92 11.17 -15.32 6.78
N TYR A 93 11.77 -15.06 7.93
CA TYR A 93 11.51 -15.79 9.17
C TYR A 93 10.24 -15.31 9.90
N PHE A 94 10.03 -13.99 9.99
CA PHE A 94 8.96 -13.39 10.78
C PHE A 94 7.71 -12.98 9.98
N VAL A 95 7.77 -13.04 8.65
CA VAL A 95 6.66 -12.69 7.76
C VAL A 95 6.16 -13.93 7.02
N THR A 96 4.87 -14.20 7.15
CA THR A 96 4.21 -15.31 6.47
C THR A 96 3.03 -14.82 5.65
N TYR A 97 2.63 -15.62 4.66
CA TYR A 97 1.50 -15.32 3.79
C TYR A 97 0.50 -16.47 3.85
N ASN A 98 -0.78 -16.13 4.04
CA ASN A 98 -1.85 -17.12 3.96
C ASN A 98 -2.34 -17.22 2.51
N GLN A 99 -2.33 -18.44 1.96
CA GLN A 99 -2.70 -18.65 0.56
C GLN A 99 -4.16 -18.26 0.27
N ASN A 100 -5.10 -18.60 1.15
CA ASN A 100 -6.50 -18.23 0.98
C ASN A 100 -6.71 -16.70 1.02
N VAL A 101 -5.93 -15.99 1.83
CA VAL A 101 -5.97 -14.51 1.86
C VAL A 101 -5.39 -13.93 0.58
N THR A 102 -4.30 -14.51 0.07
CA THR A 102 -3.66 -14.08 -1.18
C THR A 102 -4.60 -14.26 -2.38
N GLU A 103 -5.29 -15.40 -2.44
CA GLU A 103 -6.29 -15.71 -3.47
C GLU A 103 -7.53 -14.79 -3.34
N ALA A 104 -7.98 -14.55 -2.11
CA ALA A 104 -9.07 -13.62 -1.84
C ALA A 104 -8.73 -12.18 -2.28
N LEU A 105 -7.54 -11.68 -1.94
CA LEU A 105 -7.06 -10.36 -2.36
C LEU A 105 -6.97 -10.24 -3.88
N THR A 106 -6.48 -11.28 -4.54
CA THR A 106 -6.43 -11.36 -6.01
C THR A 106 -7.82 -11.33 -6.63
N SER A 107 -8.79 -12.02 -6.03
CA SER A 107 -10.18 -12.01 -6.51
C SER A 107 -10.88 -10.67 -6.25
N LEU A 108 -10.57 -10.02 -5.11
CA LEU A 108 -11.12 -8.72 -4.73
C LEU A 108 -10.58 -7.57 -5.57
N SER A 109 -9.41 -7.72 -6.18
CA SER A 109 -8.85 -6.70 -7.07
C SER A 109 -9.47 -6.69 -8.47
N GLN A 110 -10.22 -7.74 -8.83
CA GLN A 110 -10.93 -7.82 -10.10
C GLN A 110 -12.21 -7.01 -10.08
N LYS A 111 -12.63 -6.51 -11.25
CA LYS A 111 -13.89 -5.78 -11.46
C LYS A 111 -15.10 -6.74 -11.43
N SER A 112 -15.38 -7.30 -10.25
CA SER A 112 -16.40 -8.32 -9.99
C SER A 112 -17.24 -7.98 -8.77
N SER A 113 -18.50 -8.40 -8.75
CA SER A 113 -19.35 -8.30 -7.56
C SER A 113 -18.89 -9.25 -6.46
N LEU A 114 -19.16 -8.91 -5.19
CA LEU A 114 -18.81 -9.76 -4.06
C LEU A 114 -19.43 -11.17 -4.18
N LYS A 115 -20.65 -11.26 -4.72
CA LYS A 115 -21.35 -12.53 -4.99
C LYS A 115 -20.58 -13.42 -5.97
N GLN A 116 -20.04 -12.85 -7.05
CA GLN A 116 -19.23 -13.59 -8.02
C GLN A 116 -17.92 -14.06 -7.37
N ILE A 117 -17.28 -13.19 -6.59
CA ILE A 117 -16.03 -13.50 -5.90
C ILE A 117 -16.18 -14.68 -4.94
N VAL A 118 -17.20 -14.66 -4.08
CA VAL A 118 -17.39 -15.75 -3.11
C VAL A 118 -17.79 -17.07 -3.78
N THR A 119 -18.50 -16.99 -4.90
CA THR A 119 -18.83 -18.15 -5.74
C THR A 119 -17.57 -18.75 -6.36
N HIS A 120 -16.69 -17.90 -6.90
CA HIS A 120 -15.40 -18.31 -7.47
C HIS A 120 -14.49 -18.95 -6.41
N LEU A 121 -14.43 -18.37 -5.22
CA LEU A 121 -13.63 -18.86 -4.09
C LEU A 121 -14.26 -20.08 -3.38
N GLY A 122 -15.49 -20.48 -3.72
CA GLY A 122 -16.18 -21.59 -3.07
C GLY A 122 -16.51 -21.36 -1.58
N VAL A 123 -16.70 -20.11 -1.17
CA VAL A 123 -16.99 -19.73 0.23
C VAL A 123 -18.26 -18.90 0.35
N SER A 124 -18.73 -18.68 1.58
CA SER A 124 -19.79 -17.68 1.85
C SER A 124 -19.20 -16.29 2.07
N GLU A 125 -20.01 -15.24 1.91
CA GLU A 125 -19.62 -13.85 2.25
C GLU A 125 -19.16 -13.72 3.70
N ARG A 126 -19.84 -14.39 4.64
CA ARG A 126 -19.46 -14.41 6.06
C ARG A 126 -18.07 -15.02 6.27
N THR A 127 -17.75 -16.09 5.56
CA THR A 127 -16.44 -16.73 5.63
C THR A 127 -15.35 -15.81 5.08
N LEU A 128 -15.58 -15.19 3.92
CA LEU A 128 -14.66 -14.22 3.32
C LEU A 128 -14.45 -13.01 4.25
N GLN A 129 -15.52 -12.43 4.79
CA GLN A 129 -15.45 -11.33 5.76
C GLN A 129 -14.57 -11.69 6.96
N ARG A 130 -14.81 -12.86 7.57
CA ARG A 130 -14.05 -13.31 8.74
C ARG A 130 -12.58 -13.54 8.40
N LEU A 131 -12.29 -14.12 7.24
CA LEU A 131 -10.92 -14.35 6.77
C LEU A 131 -10.19 -13.01 6.60
N MET A 132 -10.77 -12.08 5.83
CA MET A 132 -10.16 -10.77 5.56
C MET A 132 -9.97 -9.96 6.85
N MET A 133 -10.97 -9.89 7.73
CA MET A 133 -10.85 -9.17 9.00
C MET A 133 -9.80 -9.76 9.92
N LYS A 134 -9.68 -11.11 9.98
CA LYS A 134 -8.70 -11.78 10.83
C LYS A 134 -7.27 -11.45 10.40
N TYR A 135 -6.99 -11.58 9.10
CA TYR A 135 -5.63 -11.51 8.56
C TYR A 135 -5.19 -10.11 8.12
N THR A 136 -6.13 -9.26 7.69
CA THR A 136 -5.80 -7.93 7.13
C THR A 136 -6.34 -6.77 7.96
N LYS A 137 -7.16 -7.04 8.98
CA LYS A 137 -7.89 -6.02 9.78
C LYS A 137 -8.78 -5.09 8.95
N ARG A 138 -9.07 -5.46 7.71
CA ARG A 138 -9.90 -4.72 6.76
C ARG A 138 -10.92 -5.67 6.11
N SER A 139 -12.06 -5.11 5.72
CA SER A 139 -13.15 -5.88 5.12
C SER A 139 -12.87 -6.19 3.64
N PRO A 140 -13.56 -7.18 3.04
CA PRO A 140 -13.51 -7.40 1.60
C PRO A 140 -13.87 -6.14 0.80
N GLN A 141 -14.87 -5.36 1.25
CA GLN A 141 -15.29 -4.13 0.57
C GLN A 141 -14.21 -3.05 0.59
N TYR A 142 -13.42 -2.96 1.68
CA TYR A 142 -12.24 -2.08 1.71
C TYR A 142 -11.26 -2.44 0.61
N TRP A 143 -10.93 -3.72 0.45
CA TRP A 143 -9.98 -4.18 -0.56
C TRP A 143 -10.49 -3.97 -1.99
N GLN A 144 -11.79 -4.16 -2.24
CA GLN A 144 -12.39 -3.82 -3.53
C GLN A 144 -12.35 -2.30 -3.81
N ALA A 145 -12.64 -1.48 -2.80
CA ALA A 145 -12.59 -0.02 -2.94
C ALA A 145 -11.16 0.47 -3.19
N LEU A 146 -10.19 -0.10 -2.48
CA LEU A 146 -8.76 0.18 -2.67
C LEU A 146 -8.31 -0.24 -4.08
N ALA A 147 -8.61 -1.45 -4.52
CA ALA A 147 -8.25 -1.89 -5.87
C ALA A 147 -8.87 -0.98 -6.95
N ARG A 148 -10.15 -0.63 -6.78
CA ARG A 148 -10.86 0.30 -7.67
C ARG A 148 -10.18 1.66 -7.73
N ILE A 149 -9.86 2.26 -6.59
CA ILE A 149 -9.29 3.60 -6.58
C ILE A 149 -7.87 3.61 -7.15
N ARG A 150 -7.09 2.56 -6.91
CA ARG A 150 -5.75 2.37 -7.47
C ARG A 150 -5.78 2.24 -8.99
N GLN A 151 -6.71 1.45 -9.53
CA GLN A 151 -6.95 1.37 -10.97
C GLN A 151 -7.33 2.74 -11.54
N SER A 152 -8.24 3.46 -10.89
CA SER A 152 -8.66 4.78 -11.33
C SER A 152 -7.52 5.80 -11.33
N ALA A 153 -6.62 5.74 -10.35
CA ALA A 153 -5.43 6.60 -10.30
C ALA A 153 -4.50 6.36 -11.49
N ARG A 154 -4.29 5.10 -11.88
CA ARG A 154 -3.54 4.76 -13.09
C ARG A 154 -4.17 5.36 -14.34
N LEU A 155 -5.50 5.30 -14.47
CA LEU A 155 -6.20 5.94 -15.60
C LEU A 155 -6.09 7.46 -15.55
N VAL A 156 -6.15 8.07 -14.36
CA VAL A 156 -6.00 9.52 -14.19
C VAL A 156 -4.64 10.01 -14.68
N VAL A 157 -3.58 9.24 -14.43
CA VAL A 157 -2.19 9.60 -14.76
C VAL A 157 -1.78 9.20 -16.17
N ASN A 158 -2.24 8.04 -16.65
CA ASN A 158 -1.71 7.41 -17.87
C ASN A 158 -2.67 7.45 -19.06
N SER A 159 -3.74 8.23 -18.99
CA SER A 159 -4.69 8.38 -20.10
C SER A 159 -5.26 9.79 -20.22
N ASP A 160 -5.71 10.13 -21.43
CA ASP A 160 -6.42 11.38 -21.72
C ASP A 160 -7.94 11.28 -21.47
N MET A 161 -8.41 10.18 -20.86
CA MET A 161 -9.83 9.98 -20.57
C MET A 161 -10.40 11.13 -19.72
N THR A 162 -11.66 11.48 -19.97
CA THR A 162 -12.34 12.45 -19.11
C THR A 162 -12.57 11.84 -17.72
N LEU A 163 -12.72 12.67 -16.69
CA LEU A 163 -12.99 12.18 -15.34
C LEU A 163 -14.33 11.42 -15.25
N ILE A 164 -15.28 11.72 -16.15
CA ILE A 164 -16.56 11.00 -16.26
C ILE A 164 -16.31 9.60 -16.80
N ASP A 165 -15.52 9.47 -17.86
CA ASP A 165 -15.19 8.16 -18.46
C ASP A 165 -14.38 7.30 -17.48
N ILE A 166 -13.41 7.89 -16.77
CA ILE A 166 -12.64 7.17 -15.74
C ILE A 166 -13.54 6.67 -14.61
N ALA A 167 -14.50 7.49 -14.17
CA ALA A 167 -15.47 7.09 -13.15
C ALA A 167 -16.28 5.88 -13.62
N SER A 168 -16.79 5.91 -14.85
CA SER A 168 -17.55 4.81 -15.46
C SER A 168 -16.69 3.55 -15.62
N GLU A 169 -15.49 3.69 -16.19
CA GLU A 169 -14.57 2.57 -16.44
C GLU A 169 -14.09 1.92 -15.13
N SER A 170 -13.90 2.71 -14.07
CA SER A 170 -13.54 2.19 -12.75
C SER A 170 -14.74 1.66 -11.97
N GLY A 171 -15.97 1.74 -12.50
CA GLY A 171 -17.17 1.19 -11.84
C GLY A 171 -17.71 2.05 -10.69
N PHE A 172 -17.53 3.37 -10.76
CA PHE A 172 -18.26 4.32 -9.91
C PHE A 172 -19.65 4.62 -10.49
N SER A 173 -20.59 4.98 -9.62
CA SER A 173 -21.97 5.32 -10.02
C SER A 173 -22.04 6.57 -10.89
N ASP A 174 -21.17 7.54 -10.61
CA ASP A 174 -21.11 8.84 -11.24
C ASP A 174 -19.77 9.51 -10.90
N GLN A 175 -19.47 10.61 -11.60
CA GLN A 175 -18.24 11.39 -11.39
C GLN A 175 -18.17 12.01 -9.99
N ALA A 176 -19.30 12.39 -9.38
CA ALA A 176 -19.29 13.03 -8.06
C ALA A 176 -18.90 12.03 -6.96
N HIS A 177 -19.39 10.79 -7.03
CA HIS A 177 -18.98 9.68 -6.19
C HIS A 177 -17.49 9.37 -6.37
N PHE A 178 -17.03 9.27 -7.62
CA PHE A 178 -15.61 9.09 -7.92
C PHE A 178 -14.74 10.19 -7.28
N ASN A 179 -15.08 11.47 -7.50
CA ASN A 179 -14.32 12.59 -6.95
C ASN A 179 -14.24 12.55 -5.41
N ARG A 180 -15.34 12.19 -4.73
CA ARG A 180 -15.37 12.08 -3.26
C ARG A 180 -14.45 10.97 -2.76
N GLU A 181 -14.55 9.78 -3.35
CA GLU A 181 -13.71 8.65 -2.96
C GLU A 181 -12.24 8.92 -3.30
N PHE A 182 -11.95 9.48 -4.48
CA PHE A 182 -10.58 9.82 -4.86
C PHE A 182 -9.94 10.82 -3.90
N LYS A 183 -10.68 11.88 -3.53
CA LYS A 183 -10.19 12.85 -2.53
C LYS A 183 -10.01 12.23 -1.16
N ARG A 184 -10.88 11.29 -0.75
CA ARG A 184 -10.75 10.56 0.51
C ARG A 184 -9.48 9.72 0.54
N TRP A 185 -9.18 8.98 -0.54
CA TRP A 185 -8.02 8.09 -0.60
C TRP A 185 -6.71 8.83 -0.87
N PHE A 186 -6.70 9.86 -1.71
CA PHE A 186 -5.47 10.53 -2.16
C PHE A 186 -5.28 11.93 -1.58
N SER A 187 -6.19 12.39 -0.73
CA SER A 187 -6.16 13.73 -0.11
C SER A 187 -6.16 14.89 -1.12
N THR A 188 -6.40 14.62 -2.39
CA THR A 188 -6.43 15.59 -3.50
C THR A 188 -7.45 15.18 -4.56
N SER A 189 -7.90 16.12 -5.39
CA SER A 189 -8.87 15.80 -6.45
C SER A 189 -8.21 15.09 -7.64
N PRO A 190 -8.94 14.29 -8.44
CA PRO A 190 -8.38 13.62 -9.62
C PRO A 190 -7.73 14.59 -10.62
N GLY A 191 -8.32 15.77 -10.82
CA GLY A 191 -7.78 16.78 -11.75
C GLY A 191 -6.45 17.36 -11.27
N GLN A 192 -6.32 17.63 -9.97
CA GLN A 192 -5.05 18.07 -9.37
C GLN A 192 -4.01 16.94 -9.39
N PHE A 193 -4.45 15.72 -9.09
CA PHE A 193 -3.59 14.53 -9.09
C PHE A 193 -2.94 14.32 -10.46
N ARG A 194 -3.70 14.44 -11.56
CA ARG A 194 -3.19 14.33 -12.94
C ARG A 194 -2.04 15.29 -13.24
N GLN A 195 -2.08 16.50 -12.67
CA GLN A 195 -1.08 17.55 -12.91
C GLN A 195 0.15 17.41 -11.99
N HIS A 196 0.13 16.50 -11.01
CA HIS A 196 1.15 16.42 -9.97
C HIS A 196 2.25 15.44 -10.36
N THR A 197 3.35 15.95 -10.93
CA THR A 197 4.45 15.13 -11.47
C THR A 197 4.98 14.07 -10.51
N ILE A 198 5.18 14.41 -9.22
CA ILE A 198 5.67 13.46 -8.21
C ILE A 198 4.68 12.30 -8.00
N LEU A 199 3.38 12.59 -7.85
CA LEU A 199 2.36 11.55 -7.66
C LEU A 199 2.23 10.68 -8.91
N ASN A 200 2.40 11.27 -10.10
CA ASN A 200 2.40 10.54 -11.36
C ASN A 200 3.58 9.55 -11.43
N GLN A 201 4.76 9.93 -10.94
CA GLN A 201 5.91 9.02 -10.84
C GLN A 201 5.61 7.86 -9.88
N PHE A 202 5.10 8.15 -8.69
CA PHE A 202 4.73 7.11 -7.71
C PHE A 202 3.71 6.09 -8.25
N ILE A 203 2.70 6.52 -9.00
CA ILE A 203 1.72 5.61 -9.62
C ILE A 203 2.36 4.69 -10.66
N ASN A 204 3.40 5.18 -11.34
CA ASN A 204 4.10 4.47 -12.41
C ASN A 204 5.28 3.63 -11.91
N ASP A 205 5.72 3.81 -10.67
CA ASP A 205 6.72 2.96 -10.04
C ASP A 205 6.19 1.52 -9.89
N SER A 206 7.04 0.55 -10.23
CA SER A 206 6.71 -0.89 -10.20
C SER A 206 6.27 -1.41 -8.82
N GLY A 207 6.44 -0.61 -7.76
CA GLY A 207 6.03 -0.92 -6.40
C GLY A 207 4.55 -0.67 -6.11
N TYR A 208 3.86 0.19 -6.88
CA TYR A 208 2.45 0.56 -6.65
C TYR A 208 1.48 -0.39 -7.38
N ASN A 209 1.59 -1.71 -7.19
CA ASN A 209 0.83 -2.77 -7.89
C ASN A 209 -0.41 -3.32 -7.20
#